data_AF-A0A223ARR8-F1
#
_entry.id   AF-A0A223ARR8-F1
#
_cell.length_a   1.000
_cell.length_b   1.000
_cell.length_c   1.000
_cell.angle_alpha   90.00
_cell.angle_beta   90.00
_cell.angle_gamma   90.00
#
_symmetry.space_group_name_H-M   'P 1'
#
loop_
_entity.id
_entity.type
_entity.pdbx_description
1 polymer ?
#
loop_
_entity_poly.entity_id
_entity_poly.type
_entity_poly.pdbx_seq_one_letter_code
_entity_poly.pdbx_strand_id
1 'polypeptide(L)'
;MYLFYTNEYERDSSNSRELLARSIRKLVESGNNLDVAPEIAVLTDEELRGYISDNIELTKNGKPSITGVPDYSISHSENTWAIIFSDTPCGLDIQYNRKAKLEKIATKFYQEDEQESVNKLGIDEFFRIWSRREALIKAVGSSVFYDAPGTMGESAVYGGSLWRIYDISLDIEIDSVDNADTTLSDGQHKRERLPHAAVAVRDDSVFGGTKDLQLARIDI
;
A
#
# COMPACT_ATOMS: atom_id res chain seq x y z
N MET A 1 5.92 -6.67 -10.21
CA MET A 1 5.20 -6.67 -8.92
C MET A 1 3.72 -6.71 -9.19
N TYR A 2 2.91 -7.22 -8.26
CA TYR A 2 1.45 -7.32 -8.44
C TYR A 2 0.72 -6.61 -7.33
N LEU A 3 -0.01 -5.55 -7.68
CA LEU A 3 -0.83 -4.79 -6.74
C LEU A 3 -2.30 -5.06 -7.01
N PHE A 4 -3.00 -5.53 -5.99
CA PHE A 4 -4.44 -5.70 -6.01
C PHE A 4 -5.10 -4.75 -5.03
N TYR A 5 -6.23 -4.15 -5.39
CA TYR A 5 -6.93 -3.22 -4.52
C TYR A 5 -8.44 -3.26 -4.68
N THR A 6 -9.17 -2.76 -3.68
CA THR A 6 -10.62 -2.51 -3.73
C THR A 6 -10.95 -1.21 -3.01
N ASN A 7 -12.04 -0.56 -3.41
CA ASN A 7 -12.60 0.62 -2.75
C ASN A 7 -13.84 0.26 -1.90
N GLU A 8 -14.05 -1.03 -1.62
CA GLU A 8 -15.23 -1.56 -0.91
C GLU A 8 -14.82 -2.25 0.40
N TYR A 9 -13.72 -1.81 1.01
CA TYR A 9 -13.23 -2.39 2.27
C TYR A 9 -14.18 -2.11 3.44
N GLU A 10 -14.64 -3.18 4.11
CA GLU A 10 -15.57 -3.10 5.24
C GLU A 10 -14.90 -2.67 6.56
N ARG A 11 -13.57 -2.55 6.56
CA ARG A 11 -12.75 -2.09 7.69
C ARG A 11 -12.68 -3.05 8.87
N ASP A 12 -12.68 -4.35 8.58
CA ASP A 12 -12.46 -5.40 9.57
C ASP A 12 -11.48 -6.48 9.09
N SER A 13 -10.97 -7.26 10.06
CA SER A 13 -9.98 -8.31 9.82
C SER A 13 -10.51 -9.50 9.02
N SER A 14 -11.81 -9.80 9.09
CA SER A 14 -12.43 -10.88 8.33
C SER A 14 -12.47 -10.52 6.85
N ASN A 15 -12.94 -9.31 6.52
CA ASN A 15 -12.94 -8.79 5.17
C ASN A 15 -11.51 -8.65 4.61
N SER A 16 -10.53 -8.23 5.42
CA SER A 16 -9.11 -8.20 5.00
C SER A 16 -8.54 -9.58 4.65
N ARG A 17 -8.90 -10.63 5.42
CA ARG A 17 -8.48 -12.02 5.13
C ARG A 17 -9.14 -12.58 3.88
N GLU A 18 -10.40 -12.23 3.65
CA GLU A 18 -11.11 -12.53 2.41
C GLU A 18 -10.41 -11.90 1.21
N LEU A 19 -10.08 -10.61 1.28
CA LEU A 19 -9.39 -9.90 0.21
C LEU A 19 -7.99 -10.48 -0.03
N LEU A 20 -7.27 -10.89 1.02
CA LEU A 20 -6.01 -11.63 0.89
C LEU A 20 -6.20 -12.94 0.12
N ALA A 21 -7.21 -13.75 0.46
CA ALA A 21 -7.51 -15.00 -0.24
C ALA A 21 -7.79 -14.78 -1.74
N ARG A 22 -8.67 -13.82 -2.05
CA ARG A 22 -8.99 -13.43 -3.44
C ARG A 22 -7.75 -12.93 -4.20
N SER A 23 -6.88 -12.19 -3.52
CA SER A 23 -5.65 -11.66 -4.12
C SER A 23 -4.64 -12.77 -4.45
N ILE A 24 -4.49 -13.77 -3.57
CA ILE A 24 -3.65 -14.96 -3.84
C ILE A 24 -4.21 -15.73 -5.04
N ARG A 25 -5.53 -15.91 -5.13
CA ARG A 25 -6.18 -16.58 -6.28
C ARG A 25 -5.92 -15.85 -7.59
N LYS A 26 -6.15 -14.53 -7.62
CA LYS A 26 -5.81 -13.70 -8.78
C LYS A 26 -4.33 -13.78 -9.15
N LEU A 27 -3.43 -13.85 -8.16
CA LEU A 27 -2.00 -14.00 -8.40
C LEU A 27 -1.66 -15.33 -9.09
N VAL A 28 -2.30 -16.42 -8.69
CA VAL A 28 -2.16 -17.75 -9.31
C VAL A 28 -2.72 -17.76 -10.73
N GLU A 29 -3.93 -17.21 -10.93
CA GLU A 29 -4.62 -17.18 -12.22
C GLU A 29 -3.91 -16.34 -13.29
N SER A 30 -3.14 -15.34 -12.88
CA SER A 30 -2.42 -14.47 -13.82
C SER A 30 -1.15 -15.13 -14.40
N GLY A 31 -0.80 -16.36 -13.98
CA GLY A 31 0.30 -17.13 -14.56
C GLY A 31 1.66 -16.46 -14.36
N ASN A 32 1.80 -15.76 -13.23
CA ASN A 32 2.91 -14.86 -12.95
C ASN A 32 4.22 -15.59 -12.61
N ASN A 33 5.32 -14.84 -12.63
CA ASN A 33 6.63 -15.30 -12.17
C ASN A 33 6.78 -15.34 -10.64
N LEU A 34 5.70 -15.12 -9.88
CA LEU A 34 5.72 -15.23 -8.42
C LEU A 34 5.21 -16.60 -8.01
N ASP A 35 6.09 -17.39 -7.42
CA ASP A 35 5.78 -18.76 -7.01
C ASP A 35 4.89 -18.78 -5.77
N VAL A 36 3.62 -19.14 -5.97
CA VAL A 36 2.74 -19.61 -4.90
C VAL A 36 2.91 -21.13 -4.80
N ALA A 37 3.09 -21.64 -3.58
CA ALA A 37 3.30 -23.07 -3.36
C ALA A 37 2.18 -23.91 -4.00
N PRO A 38 2.49 -25.01 -4.70
CA PRO A 38 1.50 -25.79 -5.45
C PRO A 38 0.31 -26.24 -4.61
N GLU A 39 0.53 -26.58 -3.34
CA GLU A 39 -0.51 -26.98 -2.40
C GLU A 39 -1.48 -25.86 -2.04
N ILE A 40 -1.05 -24.59 -2.11
CA ILE A 40 -1.90 -23.40 -1.91
C ILE A 40 -2.61 -23.04 -3.21
N ALA A 41 -1.90 -23.14 -4.35
CA ALA A 41 -2.40 -22.74 -5.66
C ALA A 41 -3.63 -23.55 -6.12
N VAL A 42 -3.80 -24.78 -5.62
CA VAL A 42 -4.93 -25.66 -5.97
C VAL A 42 -6.13 -25.54 -5.03
N LEU A 43 -6.02 -24.82 -3.91
CA LEU A 43 -7.11 -24.69 -2.93
C LEU A 43 -8.29 -23.91 -3.51
N THR A 44 -9.50 -24.35 -3.19
CA THR A 44 -10.73 -23.57 -3.40
C THR A 44 -10.76 -22.32 -2.51
N ASP A 45 -11.67 -21.39 -2.77
CA ASP A 45 -11.78 -20.15 -1.99
C ASP A 45 -12.08 -20.41 -0.51
N GLU A 46 -12.89 -21.44 -0.22
CA GLU A 46 -13.23 -21.83 1.15
C GLU A 46 -12.01 -22.45 1.86
N GLU A 47 -11.32 -23.38 1.19
CA GLU A 47 -10.12 -24.03 1.72
C GLU A 47 -8.98 -23.01 1.93
N LEU A 48 -8.80 -22.07 1.02
CA LEU A 48 -7.78 -21.02 1.14
C LEU A 48 -8.05 -20.10 2.33
N ARG A 49 -9.31 -19.75 2.62
CA ARG A 49 -9.67 -18.98 3.82
C ARG A 49 -9.34 -19.73 5.09
N GLY A 50 -9.65 -21.03 5.14
CA GLY A 50 -9.27 -21.90 6.26
C GLY A 50 -7.75 -21.95 6.42
N TYR A 51 -7.03 -22.20 5.32
CA TYR A 51 -5.57 -22.25 5.31
C TYR A 51 -4.94 -20.95 5.79
N ILE A 52 -5.41 -19.78 5.32
CA ILE A 52 -4.95 -18.46 5.78
C ILE A 52 -5.19 -18.31 7.29
N SER A 53 -6.38 -18.68 7.78
CA SER A 53 -6.70 -18.57 9.22
C SER A 53 -5.75 -19.38 10.09
N ASP A 54 -5.36 -20.57 9.62
CA ASP A 54 -4.53 -21.51 10.37
C ASP A 54 -3.02 -21.23 10.26
N ASN A 55 -2.58 -20.59 9.17
CA ASN A 55 -1.15 -20.45 8.83
C ASN A 55 -0.65 -18.99 8.76
N ILE A 56 -1.50 -17.99 9.02
CA ILE A 56 -1.06 -16.60 9.06
C ILE A 56 -0.20 -16.33 10.29
N GLU A 57 1.06 -15.97 10.05
CA GLU A 57 2.01 -15.57 11.08
C GLU A 57 2.20 -14.06 11.07
N LEU A 58 2.49 -13.49 12.23
CA LEU A 58 2.89 -12.09 12.35
C LEU A 58 4.38 -12.02 12.64
N THR A 59 5.11 -11.27 11.84
CA THR A 59 6.49 -10.92 12.16
C THR A 59 6.55 -10.14 13.48
N LYS A 60 7.76 -9.97 14.04
CA LYS A 60 8.00 -9.16 15.25
C LYS A 60 7.41 -7.73 15.21
N ASN A 61 7.11 -7.20 14.01
CA ASN A 61 6.54 -5.87 13.81
C ASN A 61 5.07 -5.91 13.38
N GLY A 62 4.40 -7.06 13.47
CA GLY A 62 2.99 -7.21 13.13
C GLY A 62 2.68 -7.32 11.63
N LYS A 63 3.70 -7.42 10.76
CA LYS A 63 3.49 -7.67 9.33
C LYS A 63 3.04 -9.14 9.14
N PRO A 64 1.92 -9.40 8.47
CA PRO A 64 1.45 -10.76 8.19
C PRO A 64 2.31 -11.45 7.13
N SER A 65 2.53 -12.75 7.29
CA SER A 65 3.19 -13.63 6.34
C SER A 65 2.58 -15.02 6.37
N ILE A 66 2.56 -15.72 5.24
CA ILE A 66 2.12 -17.11 5.12
C ILE A 66 3.21 -17.87 4.36
N THR A 67 3.70 -18.96 4.93
CA THR A 67 4.68 -19.81 4.27
C THR A 67 4.11 -20.35 2.96
N GLY A 68 4.88 -20.26 1.87
CA GLY A 68 4.44 -20.68 0.54
C GLY A 68 3.67 -19.62 -0.25
N VAL A 69 3.43 -18.43 0.33
CA VAL A 69 2.95 -17.25 -0.40
C VAL A 69 4.12 -16.27 -0.57
N PRO A 70 4.30 -15.63 -1.75
CA PRO A 70 5.33 -14.61 -1.98
C PRO A 70 5.32 -13.48 -0.95
N ASP A 71 6.42 -12.73 -0.82
CA ASP A 71 6.46 -11.57 0.07
C ASP A 71 5.38 -10.56 -0.28
N TYR A 72 4.56 -10.18 0.70
CA TYR A 72 3.46 -9.24 0.51
C TYR A 72 3.37 -8.16 1.57
N SER A 73 2.72 -7.04 1.25
CA SER A 73 2.36 -6.01 2.22
C SER A 73 0.94 -5.54 1.98
N ILE A 74 0.14 -5.48 3.04
CA ILE A 74 -1.24 -5.01 3.02
C ILE A 74 -1.29 -3.59 3.61
N SER A 75 -2.08 -2.73 3.00
CA SER A 75 -2.42 -1.43 3.56
C SER A 75 -3.87 -1.08 3.27
N HIS A 76 -4.49 -0.33 4.17
CA HIS A 76 -5.83 0.17 3.97
C HIS A 76 -5.99 1.57 4.57
N SER A 77 -6.89 2.36 4.01
CA SER A 77 -7.23 3.69 4.48
C SER A 77 -8.62 4.05 3.97
N GLU A 78 -9.49 4.57 4.84
CA GLU A 78 -10.93 4.70 4.55
C GLU A 78 -11.52 3.37 4.04
N ASN A 79 -12.21 3.38 2.90
CA ASN A 79 -12.77 2.21 2.21
C ASN A 79 -11.80 1.57 1.20
N THR A 80 -10.56 2.07 1.08
CA THR A 80 -9.56 1.49 0.20
C THR A 80 -8.73 0.45 0.93
N TRP A 81 -8.63 -0.75 0.37
CA TRP A 81 -7.71 -1.80 0.78
C TRP A 81 -6.85 -2.20 -0.40
N ALA A 82 -5.57 -2.43 -0.19
CA ALA A 82 -4.70 -2.96 -1.20
C ALA A 82 -3.60 -3.87 -0.63
N ILE A 83 -3.08 -4.71 -1.50
CA ILE A 83 -1.97 -5.62 -1.27
C ILE A 83 -1.00 -5.57 -2.43
N ILE A 84 0.29 -5.58 -2.11
CA ILE A 84 1.38 -5.76 -3.07
C ILE A 84 2.03 -7.13 -2.85
N PHE A 85 2.32 -7.86 -3.92
CA PHE A 85 3.16 -9.06 -3.93
C PHE A 85 4.47 -8.82 -4.69
N SER A 86 5.55 -9.41 -4.16
CA SER A 86 6.90 -9.37 -4.72
C SER A 86 7.67 -10.65 -4.41
N ASP A 87 8.75 -10.88 -5.14
CA ASP A 87 9.70 -12.00 -4.97
C ASP A 87 10.70 -11.76 -3.83
N THR A 88 10.75 -10.52 -3.36
CA THR A 88 11.60 -10.03 -2.27
C THR A 88 10.76 -9.16 -1.33
N PRO A 89 11.26 -8.87 -0.12
CA PRO A 89 10.56 -8.01 0.83
C PRO A 89 10.05 -6.72 0.18
N CYS A 90 8.78 -6.42 0.47
CA CYS A 90 8.09 -5.25 -0.06
C CYS A 90 7.21 -4.60 1.02
N GLY A 91 6.83 -3.35 0.79
CA GLY A 91 5.99 -2.54 1.65
C GLY A 91 5.04 -1.69 0.83
N LEU A 92 3.84 -1.47 1.37
CA LEU A 92 2.79 -0.68 0.76
C LEU A 92 2.15 0.18 1.83
N ASP A 93 1.88 1.44 1.50
CA ASP A 93 1.10 2.33 2.34
C ASP A 93 0.09 3.15 1.52
N ILE A 94 -1.05 3.46 2.13
CA ILE A 94 -2.14 4.23 1.53
C ILE A 94 -2.61 5.27 2.55
N GLN A 95 -2.69 6.53 2.14
CA GLN A 95 -3.08 7.64 3.01
C GLN A 95 -4.10 8.55 2.33
N TYR A 96 -5.23 8.76 2.99
CA TYR A 96 -6.12 9.86 2.65
C TYR A 96 -5.74 11.13 3.39
N ASN A 97 -5.89 12.27 2.71
CA ASN A 97 -5.73 13.56 3.33
C ASN A 97 -6.72 13.72 4.50
N ARG A 98 -6.18 13.72 5.71
CA ARG A 98 -6.93 14.00 6.95
C ARG A 98 -6.43 15.28 7.59
N LYS A 99 -7.37 16.09 8.12
CA LYS A 99 -7.04 17.26 8.95
C LYS A 99 -6.47 16.74 10.27
N ALA A 100 -5.15 16.68 10.38
CA ALA A 100 -4.44 16.31 11.60
C ALA A 100 -3.33 17.33 11.92
N LYS A 101 -2.63 17.17 13.04
CA LYS A 101 -1.46 18.00 13.42
C LYS A 101 -0.23 17.59 12.59
N LEU A 102 -0.33 17.67 11.26
CA LEU A 102 0.66 17.18 10.30
C LEU A 102 2.01 17.86 10.48
N GLU A 103 2.02 19.16 10.81
CA GLU A 103 3.24 19.93 11.09
C GLU A 103 4.11 19.27 12.18
N LYS A 104 3.51 18.79 13.29
CA LYS A 104 4.26 18.14 14.36
C LYS A 104 4.87 16.80 13.94
N ILE A 105 4.21 16.11 13.02
CA ILE A 105 4.69 14.84 12.47
C ILE A 105 5.86 15.13 11.52
N ALA A 106 5.69 16.11 10.62
CA ALA A 106 6.73 16.53 9.69
C ALA A 106 8.00 16.95 10.43
N THR A 107 7.90 17.88 11.39
CA THR A 107 9.09 18.34 12.15
C THR A 107 9.80 17.20 12.90
N LYS A 108 9.08 16.14 13.28
CA LYS A 108 9.66 15.02 14.03
C LYS A 108 10.33 13.97 13.13
N PHE A 109 9.78 13.74 11.94
CA PHE A 109 10.15 12.58 11.12
C PHE A 109 10.71 12.94 9.74
N TYR A 110 10.57 14.18 9.28
CA TYR A 110 11.00 14.58 7.94
C TYR A 110 12.38 15.24 7.99
N GLN A 111 13.18 14.97 6.96
CA GLN A 111 14.44 15.66 6.73
C GLN A 111 14.20 17.11 6.29
N GLU A 112 15.24 17.94 6.29
CA GLU A 112 15.13 19.38 6.01
C GLU A 112 14.53 19.65 4.61
N ASP A 113 14.98 18.92 3.60
CA ASP A 113 14.46 18.99 2.22
C ASP A 113 13.00 18.53 2.11
N GLU A 114 12.62 17.47 2.83
CA GLU A 114 11.22 17.01 2.94
C GLU A 114 10.33 18.06 3.61
N GLN A 115 10.81 18.70 4.69
CA GLN A 115 10.09 19.78 5.38
C GLN A 115 9.92 21.01 4.48
N GLU A 116 10.96 21.41 3.75
CA GLU A 116 10.89 22.50 2.77
C GLU A 116 9.87 22.19 1.66
N SER A 117 9.86 20.95 1.16
CA SER A 117 8.90 20.51 0.15
C SER A 117 7.46 20.61 0.66
N VAL A 118 7.20 20.12 1.88
CA VAL A 118 5.88 20.22 2.52
C VAL A 118 5.46 21.67 2.73
N ASN A 119 6.38 22.54 3.18
CA ASN A 119 6.08 23.95 3.37
C ASN A 119 5.69 24.64 2.06
N LYS A 120 6.25 24.19 0.93
CA LYS A 120 5.97 24.73 -0.40
C LYS A 120 4.72 24.17 -1.06
N LEU A 121 4.49 22.86 -0.94
CA LEU A 121 3.47 22.10 -1.69
C LEU A 121 2.25 21.71 -0.84
N GLY A 122 2.35 21.85 0.48
CA GLY A 122 1.24 21.70 1.41
C GLY A 122 0.91 20.25 1.76
N ILE A 123 -0.38 20.03 2.06
CA ILE A 123 -0.90 18.78 2.65
C ILE A 123 -0.73 17.56 1.75
N ASP A 124 -0.87 17.72 0.43
CA ASP A 124 -0.71 16.61 -0.52
C ASP A 124 0.72 16.08 -0.49
N GLU A 125 1.70 16.97 -0.48
CA GLU A 125 3.12 16.60 -0.39
C GLU A 125 3.45 15.93 0.95
N PHE A 126 2.82 16.40 2.03
CA PHE A 126 2.94 15.73 3.33
C PHE A 126 2.54 14.26 3.25
N PHE A 127 1.37 13.96 2.69
CA PHE A 127 0.86 12.58 2.65
C PHE A 127 1.57 11.72 1.61
N ARG A 128 2.08 12.33 0.53
CA ARG A 128 2.98 11.66 -0.42
C ARG A 128 4.28 11.21 0.24
N ILE A 129 4.94 12.08 1.01
CA ILE A 129 6.16 11.71 1.75
C ILE A 129 5.84 10.69 2.86
N TRP A 130 4.71 10.87 3.55
CA TRP A 130 4.29 9.96 4.61
C TRP A 130 4.08 8.53 4.10
N SER A 131 3.34 8.39 2.99
CA SER A 131 3.08 7.07 2.40
C SER A 131 4.36 6.39 1.94
N ARG A 132 5.30 7.13 1.31
CA ARG A 132 6.62 6.59 0.94
C ARG A 132 7.41 6.09 2.14
N ARG A 133 7.43 6.86 3.23
CA ARG A 133 8.16 6.52 4.46
C ARG A 133 7.57 5.29 5.14
N GLU A 134 6.26 5.23 5.29
CA GLU A 134 5.55 4.05 5.84
C GLU A 134 5.76 2.81 4.97
N ALA A 135 5.69 2.94 3.64
CA ALA A 135 5.97 1.84 2.72
C ALA A 135 7.40 1.31 2.90
N LEU A 136 8.40 2.19 2.98
CA LEU A 136 9.80 1.80 3.21
C LEU A 136 10.00 1.11 4.57
N ILE A 137 9.39 1.63 5.64
CA ILE A 137 9.47 1.06 6.99
C ILE A 137 8.85 -0.35 7.03
N LYS A 138 7.67 -0.52 6.41
CA LYS A 138 7.01 -1.82 6.26
C LYS A 138 7.84 -2.80 5.45
N ALA A 139 8.49 -2.33 4.37
CA ALA A 139 9.32 -3.17 3.51
C ALA A 139 10.55 -3.72 4.24
N VAL A 140 11.23 -2.87 5.01
CA VAL A 140 12.38 -3.27 5.85
C VAL A 140 11.96 -4.18 7.01
N GLY A 141 10.68 -4.17 7.39
CA GLY A 141 10.24 -4.82 8.63
C GLY A 141 10.85 -4.11 9.84
N SER A 142 10.76 -2.78 9.86
CA SER A 142 11.09 -1.96 11.02
C SER A 142 9.81 -1.43 11.66
N SER A 143 9.86 -1.12 12.95
CA SER A 143 8.84 -0.32 13.66
C SER A 143 9.35 1.08 14.00
N VAL A 144 10.56 1.40 13.52
CA VAL A 144 11.30 2.61 13.86
C VAL A 144 11.22 3.63 12.73
N PHE A 145 10.60 4.77 13.04
CA PHE A 145 10.40 5.89 12.12
C PHE A 145 11.55 6.90 12.09
N TYR A 146 12.28 7.03 13.21
CA TYR A 146 13.28 8.09 13.39
C TYR A 146 14.59 7.83 12.62
N ASP A 147 14.91 6.57 12.33
CA ASP A 147 16.12 6.20 11.59
C ASP A 147 15.88 6.02 10.08
N ALA A 148 14.64 6.21 9.61
CA ALA A 148 14.32 6.06 8.19
C ALA A 148 14.95 7.20 7.36
N PRO A 149 15.63 6.89 6.25
CA PRO A 149 16.25 7.89 5.39
C PRO A 149 15.20 8.78 4.71
N GLY A 150 15.67 9.87 4.07
CA GLY A 150 14.83 10.68 3.19
C GLY A 150 14.26 9.87 2.03
N THR A 151 13.01 10.16 1.68
CA THR A 151 12.22 9.41 0.68
C THR A 151 11.85 10.26 -0.55
N MET A 152 12.53 11.39 -0.73
CA MET A 152 12.30 12.30 -1.86
C MET A 152 12.69 11.67 -3.21
N GLY A 153 13.75 10.86 -3.25
CA GLY A 153 14.18 10.15 -4.46
C GLY A 153 13.33 8.94 -4.82
N GLU A 154 13.60 8.33 -5.98
CA GLU A 154 13.00 7.05 -6.41
C GLU A 154 13.63 5.82 -5.70
N SER A 155 14.60 6.04 -4.81
CA SER A 155 15.26 4.98 -4.05
C SER A 155 15.87 5.47 -2.74
N ALA A 156 16.00 4.58 -1.76
CA ALA A 156 16.67 4.86 -0.49
C ALA A 156 17.45 3.63 0.02
N VAL A 157 18.57 3.86 0.71
CA VAL A 157 19.32 2.78 1.40
C VAL A 157 18.87 2.73 2.85
N TYR A 158 18.33 1.59 3.28
CA TYR A 158 17.87 1.39 4.66
C TYR A 158 18.01 -0.07 5.08
N GLY A 159 18.42 -0.31 6.32
CA GLY A 159 18.67 -1.67 6.84
C GLY A 159 19.75 -2.44 6.06
N GLY A 160 20.71 -1.73 5.44
CA GLY A 160 21.79 -2.34 4.64
C GLY A 160 21.39 -2.77 3.22
N SER A 161 20.16 -2.49 2.78
CA SER A 161 19.67 -2.79 1.43
C SER A 161 19.28 -1.52 0.69
N LEU A 162 19.35 -1.55 -0.65
CA LEU A 162 18.78 -0.52 -1.51
C LEU A 162 17.31 -0.86 -1.80
N TRP A 163 16.45 0.15 -1.68
CA TRP A 163 15.01 0.05 -1.89
C TRP A 163 14.59 0.97 -3.01
N ARG A 164 13.74 0.50 -3.92
CA ARG A 164 13.05 1.31 -4.92
C ARG A 164 11.70 1.75 -4.39
N ILE A 165 11.35 3.01 -4.60
CA ILE A 165 10.14 3.64 -4.07
C ILE A 165 9.32 4.18 -5.24
N TYR A 166 8.04 3.81 -5.30
CA TYR A 166 7.11 4.18 -6.36
C TYR A 166 5.85 4.81 -5.77
N ASP A 167 5.42 5.95 -6.32
CA ASP A 167 4.09 6.49 -6.06
C ASP A 167 3.07 5.80 -6.96
N ILE A 168 1.95 5.37 -6.39
CA ILE A 168 0.91 4.61 -7.08
C ILE A 168 -0.36 5.44 -7.17
N SER A 169 -0.98 5.46 -8.34
CA SER A 169 -2.34 5.98 -8.54
C SER A 169 -3.33 4.81 -8.53
N LEU A 170 -4.34 4.87 -7.66
CA LEU A 170 -5.43 3.88 -7.60
C LEU A 170 -6.68 4.52 -8.21
N ASP A 171 -7.34 3.81 -9.13
CA ASP A 171 -8.56 4.31 -9.74
C ASP A 171 -9.73 4.18 -8.74
N ILE A 172 -10.39 5.30 -8.46
CA ILE A 172 -11.56 5.37 -7.58
C ILE A 172 -12.78 5.69 -8.44
N GLU A 173 -13.74 4.76 -8.51
CA GLU A 173 -15.05 5.05 -9.07
C GLU A 173 -15.84 5.93 -8.09
N ILE A 174 -16.37 7.03 -8.60
CA ILE A 174 -17.18 7.98 -7.84
C ILE A 174 -18.65 7.63 -8.10
N ASP A 175 -19.38 7.22 -7.05
CA ASP A 175 -20.83 7.23 -7.09
C ASP A 175 -21.31 8.68 -7.15
N SER A 176 -21.70 9.14 -8.35
CA SER A 176 -22.38 10.41 -8.53
C SER A 176 -23.80 10.32 -7.95
N VAL A 177 -23.96 10.50 -6.64
CA VAL A 177 -25.28 10.78 -6.06
C VAL A 177 -25.53 12.28 -6.13
N ASP A 178 -25.84 12.75 -7.33
CA ASP A 178 -26.51 14.04 -7.52
C ASP A 178 -27.99 13.86 -7.15
N ASN A 179 -28.35 14.16 -5.91
CA ASN A 179 -29.69 14.64 -5.62
C ASN A 179 -29.63 16.16 -5.61
N ALA A 180 -30.14 16.73 -6.71
CA ALA A 180 -30.41 18.14 -6.86
C ALA A 180 -31.25 18.67 -5.68
N ASP A 181 -30.72 19.64 -4.95
CA ASP A 181 -31.24 21.01 -4.87
C ASP A 181 -30.37 21.79 -3.88
N THR A 182 -29.86 22.95 -4.29
CA THR A 182 -29.65 24.19 -3.51
C THR A 182 -28.53 25.02 -4.16
N THR A 183 -28.94 26.24 -4.48
CA THR A 183 -28.26 27.35 -5.15
C THR A 183 -26.98 27.87 -4.48
N LEU A 184 -26.03 28.26 -5.34
CA LEU A 184 -25.06 29.36 -5.23
C LEU A 184 -24.15 29.44 -3.98
N SER A 185 -22.87 29.05 -4.14
CA SER A 185 -21.70 29.95 -4.10
C SER A 185 -20.39 29.18 -3.92
N ASP A 186 -19.33 29.77 -4.49
CA ASP A 186 -17.91 29.38 -4.45
C ASP A 186 -17.48 28.10 -5.19
N GLY A 187 -17.00 28.32 -6.42
CA GLY A 187 -16.14 27.42 -7.16
C GLY A 187 -14.75 27.30 -6.51
N GLN A 188 -14.69 26.61 -5.39
CA GLN A 188 -13.53 25.77 -5.08
C GLN A 188 -13.93 24.35 -5.47
N HIS A 189 -13.45 23.90 -6.62
CA HIS A 189 -13.52 22.52 -7.05
C HIS A 189 -13.31 21.60 -5.84
N LYS A 190 -14.31 20.78 -5.51
CA LYS A 190 -14.15 19.56 -4.74
C LYS A 190 -13.04 18.75 -5.44
N ARG A 191 -11.77 18.99 -5.10
CA ARG A 191 -10.70 18.04 -5.35
C ARG A 191 -10.99 16.89 -4.42
N GLU A 192 -11.79 15.96 -4.93
CA GLU A 192 -12.16 14.73 -4.25
C GLU A 192 -10.86 14.00 -3.87
N ARG A 193 -10.83 13.47 -2.64
CA ARG A 193 -9.60 13.04 -1.97
C ARG A 193 -9.10 11.74 -2.59
N LEU A 194 -8.26 11.84 -3.62
CA LEU A 194 -7.45 10.71 -4.05
C LEU A 194 -6.48 10.33 -2.92
N PRO A 195 -6.26 9.04 -2.65
CA PRO A 195 -5.28 8.60 -1.68
C PRO A 195 -3.87 8.80 -2.25
N HIS A 196 -2.94 9.07 -1.35
CA HIS A 196 -1.51 8.94 -1.60
C HIS A 196 -1.12 7.50 -1.30
N ALA A 197 -0.74 6.75 -2.32
CA ALA A 197 -0.26 5.38 -2.17
C ALA A 197 1.20 5.28 -2.61
N ALA A 198 1.99 4.50 -1.88
CA ALA A 198 3.38 4.25 -2.24
C ALA A 198 3.77 2.80 -1.99
N VAL A 199 4.67 2.30 -2.83
CA VAL A 199 5.28 0.96 -2.72
C VAL A 199 6.78 1.10 -2.55
N ALA A 200 7.35 0.30 -1.66
CA ALA A 200 8.79 0.09 -1.56
C ALA A 200 9.13 -1.39 -1.78
N VAL A 201 10.14 -1.67 -2.61
CA VAL A 201 10.60 -3.03 -2.92
C VAL A 201 12.12 -3.07 -2.91
N ARG A 202 12.70 -4.22 -2.56
CA ARG A 202 14.15 -4.41 -2.55
C ARG A 202 14.70 -4.36 -3.98
N ASP A 203 15.84 -3.70 -4.18
CA ASP A 203 16.42 -3.46 -5.52
C ASP A 203 16.90 -4.73 -6.24
N ASP A 204 17.18 -5.80 -5.49
CA ASP A 204 17.54 -7.13 -6.01
C ASP A 204 16.31 -7.98 -6.40
N SER A 205 15.10 -7.43 -6.29
CA SER A 205 13.89 -8.00 -6.91
C SER A 205 14.08 -8.12 -8.42
N VAL A 206 13.46 -9.12 -9.04
CA VAL A 206 13.31 -9.15 -10.51
C VAL A 206 12.50 -7.95 -11.04
N PHE A 207 11.78 -7.26 -10.16
CA PHE A 207 11.08 -6.00 -10.44
C PHE A 207 11.88 -4.76 -10.02
N GLY A 208 13.04 -4.94 -9.41
CA GLY A 208 13.95 -3.88 -9.00
C GLY A 208 14.45 -3.13 -10.23
N GLY A 209 14.12 -1.84 -10.32
CA GLY A 209 14.52 -0.99 -11.44
C GLY A 209 13.61 -1.04 -12.67
N THR A 210 12.62 -1.94 -12.71
CA THR A 210 11.53 -1.85 -13.68
C THR A 210 10.36 -1.07 -13.07
N LYS A 211 9.60 -0.33 -13.89
CA LYS A 211 8.30 0.25 -13.48
C LYS A 211 7.16 -0.75 -13.74
N ASP A 212 7.48 -2.05 -13.78
CA ASP A 212 6.56 -3.14 -14.14
C ASP A 212 5.71 -3.55 -12.93
N LEU A 213 4.80 -2.65 -12.57
CA LEU A 213 3.74 -2.88 -11.60
C LEU A 213 2.46 -3.27 -12.34
N GLN A 214 1.99 -4.50 -12.11
CA GLN A 214 0.68 -4.94 -12.58
C GLN A 214 -0.36 -4.54 -11.53
N LEU A 215 -1.19 -3.56 -11.88
CA LEU A 215 -2.25 -3.03 -11.03
C LEU A 215 -3.59 -3.63 -11.47
N ALA A 216 -4.35 -4.23 -10.55
CA ALA A 216 -5.68 -4.76 -10.85
C ALA A 216 -6.66 -4.58 -9.68
N ARG A 217 -7.92 -4.28 -10.00
CA ARG A 217 -9.00 -4.18 -9.01
C ARG A 217 -9.52 -5.58 -8.62
N ILE A 218 -9.91 -5.72 -7.36
CA ILE A 218 -10.64 -6.86 -6.82
C ILE A 218 -12.11 -6.45 -6.72
N ASP A 219 -12.96 -7.14 -7.49
CA ASP A 219 -14.40 -7.01 -7.37
C ASP A 219 -14.87 -7.84 -6.18
N ILE A 220 -15.75 -7.27 -5.33
CA ILE A 220 -16.29 -7.92 -4.13
C ILE A 220 -17.56 -8.71 -4.44
#